data_AF-A0A1R1Y7N0-F1
#
_entry.id   AF-A0A1R1Y7N0-F1
#
_cell.length_a   1.000
_cell.length_b   1.000
_cell.length_c   1.000
_cell.angle_alpha   90.00
_cell.angle_beta   90.00
_cell.angle_gamma   90.00
#
_symmetry.space_group_name_H-M   'P 1'
#
loop_
_entity.id
_entity.type
_entity.pdbx_description
1 polymer ?
#
loop_
_entity_poly.entity_id
_entity_poly.type
_entity_poly.pdbx_seq_one_letter_code
_entity_poly.pdbx_strand_id
1 'polypeptide(L)'
;MDSFKVGNLMGIEWRFSEWIMHAGGLTPLNVLEYFSLSPFWDPTSNNAVLQMQTKFNALQHEKLQLEQMVGIEFALAYEKFPDYYVIVKRKRTSPTKS
;
A
#
# COMPACT_ATOMS: atom_id res chain seq x y z
N MET A 1 -20.89 7.49 20.64
CA MET A 1 -19.51 7.21 20.18
C MET A 1 -19.65 6.83 18.72
N ASP A 2 -19.62 7.83 17.84
CA ASP A 2 -19.83 7.61 16.42
C ASP A 2 -18.65 6.81 15.88
N SER A 3 -18.93 5.58 15.49
CA SER A 3 -18.03 4.86 14.60
C SER A 3 -17.89 5.73 13.36
N PHE A 4 -16.66 6.12 13.04
CA PHE A 4 -16.35 6.71 11.75
C PHE A 4 -16.85 5.71 10.70
N LYS A 5 -18.06 5.93 10.16
CA LYS A 5 -18.48 5.28 8.94
C LYS A 5 -17.40 5.66 7.95
N VAL A 6 -16.66 4.68 7.46
CA VAL A 6 -15.77 4.87 6.31
C VAL A 6 -16.65 5.51 5.25
N GLY A 7 -16.53 6.83 5.11
CA GLY A 7 -17.33 7.60 4.17
C GLY A 7 -17.06 7.07 2.77
N ASN A 8 -18.00 7.27 1.86
CA ASN A 8 -17.76 6.96 0.46
C ASN A 8 -16.46 7.63 -0.01
N LEU A 9 -15.41 6.84 -0.24
CA LEU A 9 -14.08 7.33 -0.63
C LEU A 9 -14.01 7.70 -2.12
N MET A 10 -15.06 7.43 -2.91
CA MET A 10 -15.07 7.69 -4.35
C MET A 10 -15.11 9.20 -4.71
N GLY A 11 -15.45 10.06 -3.74
CA GLY A 11 -15.59 11.51 -3.95
C GLY A 11 -14.45 12.34 -3.37
N ILE A 12 -13.36 11.71 -2.93
CA ILE A 12 -12.23 12.40 -2.32
C ILE A 12 -10.96 12.24 -3.15
N GLU A 13 -10.15 13.28 -3.13
CA GLU A 13 -8.74 13.22 -3.48
C GLU A 13 -7.92 13.37 -2.18
N TRP A 14 -6.74 12.75 -2.15
CA TRP A 14 -5.84 12.85 -1.02
C TRP A 14 -4.41 13.05 -1.51
N ARG A 15 -3.70 13.95 -0.82
CA ARG A 15 -2.29 14.24 -1.08
C ARG A 15 -1.63 14.72 0.21
N PHE A 16 -0.48 14.13 0.52
CA PHE A 16 0.42 14.62 1.57
C PHE A 16 1.70 15.22 0.95
N SER A 17 1.72 16.54 0.76
CA SER A 17 2.76 17.22 -0.01
C SER A 17 4.09 17.29 0.74
N GLU A 18 4.06 17.51 2.04
CA GLU A 18 5.24 17.60 2.90
C GLU A 18 6.03 16.29 2.84
N TRP A 19 5.35 15.15 2.95
CA TRP A 19 5.99 13.84 2.82
C TRP A 19 6.68 13.68 1.46
N ILE A 20 6.02 14.07 0.36
CA ILE A 20 6.60 13.99 -0.99
C ILE A 20 7.86 14.85 -1.10
N MET A 21 7.81 16.07 -0.57
CA MET A 21 8.96 16.99 -0.58
C MET A 21 10.14 16.43 0.22
N HIS A 22 9.88 15.91 1.44
CA HIS A 22 10.91 15.31 2.28
C HIS A 22 11.52 14.03 1.66
N ALA A 23 10.73 13.24 0.93
CA ALA A 23 11.20 12.04 0.23
C ALA A 23 11.98 12.34 -1.07
N GLY A 24 12.00 13.60 -1.54
CA GLY A 24 12.62 13.98 -2.82
C GLY A 24 11.80 13.55 -4.05
N GLY A 25 10.50 13.31 -3.88
CA GLY A 25 9.60 12.83 -4.94
C GLY A 25 9.15 11.37 -4.77
N LEU A 26 8.18 10.97 -5.60
CA LEU A 26 7.68 9.60 -5.63
C LEU A 26 8.51 8.74 -6.57
N THR A 27 8.96 7.61 -6.06
CA THR A 27 9.70 6.58 -6.78
C THR A 27 8.96 5.25 -6.71
N PRO A 28 9.26 4.28 -7.59
CA PRO A 28 8.69 2.94 -7.51
C PRO A 28 8.94 2.24 -6.16
N LEU A 29 10.03 2.63 -5.49
CA LEU A 29 10.47 2.07 -4.21
C LEU A 29 9.67 2.62 -3.03
N ASN A 30 9.18 3.87 -3.11
CA ASN A 30 8.53 4.55 -1.97
C ASN A 30 7.02 4.81 -2.19
N VAL A 31 6.48 4.57 -3.39
CA VAL A 31 5.09 4.90 -3.73
C VAL A 31 4.06 4.13 -2.89
N LEU A 32 4.35 2.88 -2.53
CA LEU A 32 3.48 2.10 -1.64
C LEU A 32 3.56 2.58 -0.18
N GLU A 33 4.72 3.06 0.27
CA GLU A 33 4.88 3.68 1.58
C GLU A 33 4.04 4.96 1.64
N TYR A 34 4.14 5.82 0.63
CA TYR A 34 3.28 7.00 0.50
C TYR A 34 1.80 6.67 0.54
N PHE A 35 1.38 5.69 -0.27
CA PHE A 35 -0.02 5.25 -0.34
C PHE A 35 -0.55 4.74 1.01
N SER A 36 0.32 4.13 1.84
CA SER A 36 -0.06 3.64 3.17
C SER A 36 -0.50 4.74 4.14
N LEU A 37 -0.18 6.00 3.86
CA LEU A 37 -0.60 7.18 4.63
C LEU A 37 -1.99 7.72 4.19
N SER A 38 -2.55 7.19 3.10
CA SER A 38 -3.80 7.66 2.52
C SER A 38 -5.03 7.05 3.22
N PRO A 39 -6.20 7.70 3.15
CA PRO A 39 -7.46 7.13 3.64
C PRO A 39 -7.92 5.89 2.86
N PHE A 40 -7.31 5.60 1.70
CA PHE A 40 -7.59 4.41 0.90
C PHE A 40 -6.87 3.16 1.42
N TRP A 41 -5.91 3.33 2.34
CA TRP A 41 -5.17 2.25 2.94
C TRP A 41 -6.07 1.35 3.80
N ASP A 42 -5.83 0.05 3.71
CA ASP A 42 -6.50 -0.95 4.54
C ASP A 42 -5.51 -1.48 5.59
N PRO A 43 -5.66 -1.14 6.89
CA PRO A 43 -4.75 -1.58 7.94
C PRO A 43 -4.82 -3.08 8.20
N THR A 44 -5.82 -3.78 7.65
CA THR A 44 -5.93 -5.25 7.72
C THR A 44 -5.27 -5.96 6.55
N SER A 45 -4.68 -5.22 5.60
CA SER A 45 -3.99 -5.79 4.44
C SER A 45 -2.70 -6.52 4.82
N ASN A 46 -2.32 -7.49 4.00
CA ASN A 46 -1.06 -8.23 4.13
C ASN A 46 0.15 -7.28 4.10
N ASN A 47 0.08 -6.20 3.32
CA ASN A 47 1.12 -5.18 3.28
C ASN A 47 1.33 -4.50 4.64
N ALA A 48 0.26 -4.20 5.38
CA ALA A 48 0.35 -3.60 6.71
C ALA A 48 0.98 -4.57 7.71
N VAL A 49 0.62 -5.86 7.63
CA VAL A 49 1.23 -6.92 8.45
C VAL A 49 2.73 -7.03 8.18
N LEU A 50 3.14 -7.05 6.90
CA LEU A 50 4.55 -7.10 6.52
C LEU A 50 5.30 -5.85 6.96
N GLN A 51 4.72 -4.65 6.75
CA GLN A 51 5.34 -3.40 7.20
C GLN A 51 5.63 -3.40 8.70
N MET A 52 4.72 -3.96 9.51
CA MET A 52 4.97 -4.16 10.95
C MET A 52 6.10 -5.16 11.19
N GLN A 53 6.12 -6.30 10.49
CA GLN A 53 7.16 -7.32 10.64
C GLN A 53 8.55 -6.82 10.24
N THR A 54 8.67 -6.07 9.15
CA THR A 54 9.95 -5.54 8.64
C THR A 54 10.53 -4.45 9.53
N LYS A 55 9.69 -3.66 10.22
CA LYS A 55 10.14 -2.69 11.24
C LYS A 55 10.86 -3.37 12.41
N PHE A 56 10.57 -4.65 12.68
CA PHE A 56 11.23 -5.44 13.73
C PHE A 56 12.31 -6.39 13.20
N ASN A 57 12.24 -6.79 11.93
CA ASN A 57 13.19 -7.71 11.30
C ASN A 57 13.64 -7.14 9.94
N ALA A 58 14.91 -6.77 9.79
CA ALA A 58 15.48 -6.17 8.57
C ALA A 58 15.57 -7.14 7.37
N LEU A 59 14.45 -7.75 6.96
CA LEU A 59 14.40 -8.76 5.91
C LEU A 59 13.91 -8.15 4.59
N GLN A 60 14.79 -8.17 3.58
CA GLN A 60 14.57 -7.72 2.19
C GLN A 60 13.61 -8.63 1.37
N HIS A 61 12.69 -9.37 2.01
CA HIS A 61 11.88 -10.40 1.35
C HIS A 61 10.38 -10.10 1.34
N GLU A 62 9.97 -8.84 1.57
CA GLU A 62 8.55 -8.46 1.67
C GLU A 62 7.70 -8.93 0.49
N LYS A 63 8.18 -8.76 -0.75
CA LYS A 63 7.42 -9.17 -1.94
C LYS A 63 7.20 -10.69 -2.00
N LEU A 64 8.22 -11.47 -1.65
CA LEU A 64 8.15 -12.94 -1.64
C LEU A 64 7.21 -13.43 -0.53
N GLN A 65 7.22 -12.76 0.62
CA GLN A 65 6.31 -13.08 1.72
C GLN A 65 4.87 -12.71 1.39
N LEU A 66 4.65 -11.55 0.75
CA LEU A 66 3.33 -11.09 0.32
C LEU A 66 2.66 -12.12 -0.61
N GLU A 67 3.46 -12.72 -1.51
CA GLU A 67 2.94 -13.72 -2.45
C GLU A 67 2.41 -14.99 -1.77
N GLN A 68 2.90 -15.29 -0.58
CA GLN A 68 2.52 -16.47 0.22
C GLN A 68 1.30 -16.21 1.11
N MET A 69 0.85 -14.96 1.24
CA MET A 69 -0.23 -14.57 2.15
C MET A 69 -1.59 -14.53 1.46
N VAL A 70 -2.59 -15.16 2.07
CA VAL A 70 -4.00 -15.06 1.63
C VAL A 70 -4.65 -13.87 2.34
N GLY A 71 -5.23 -12.94 1.59
CA GLY A 71 -5.81 -11.73 2.16
C GLY A 71 -5.93 -10.58 1.18
N ILE A 72 -6.24 -9.40 1.73
CA ILE A 72 -6.19 -8.15 0.97
C ILE A 72 -4.73 -7.76 0.79
N GLU A 73 -4.37 -7.37 -0.43
CA GLU A 73 -3.07 -6.78 -0.73
C GLU A 73 -3.22 -5.59 -1.67
N PHE A 74 -2.27 -4.67 -1.56
CA PHE A 74 -2.03 -3.58 -2.49
C PHE A 74 -0.76 -3.87 -3.28
N ALA A 75 -0.85 -3.77 -4.59
CA ALA A 75 0.28 -4.01 -5.49
C ALA A 75 0.40 -2.86 -6.50
N LEU A 76 1.64 -2.48 -6.81
CA LEU A 76 1.94 -1.60 -7.93
C LEU A 76 1.73 -2.38 -9.23
N ALA A 77 0.63 -2.10 -9.93
CA ALA A 77 0.22 -2.80 -11.15
C ALA A 77 0.83 -2.18 -12.42
N TYR A 78 1.00 -0.86 -12.42
CA TYR A 78 1.63 -0.14 -13.52
C TYR A 78 2.43 1.05 -13.01
N GLU A 79 3.52 1.32 -13.71
CA GLU A 79 4.46 2.40 -13.42
C GLU A 79 4.81 3.11 -14.71
N LYS A 80 4.76 4.45 -14.68
CA LYS A 80 5.38 5.31 -15.66
C LYS A 80 6.09 6.44 -14.92
N PHE A 81 7.30 6.18 -14.44
CA PHE A 81 8.10 7.18 -13.74
C PHE A 81 8.60 8.28 -14.71
N PRO A 82 8.50 9.57 -14.34
CA PRO A 82 7.97 10.15 -13.08
C PRO A 82 6.47 10.53 -13.12
N ASP A 83 5.76 10.21 -14.20
CA ASP A 83 4.41 10.70 -14.49
C ASP A 83 3.34 10.16 -13.53
N TYR A 84 3.17 8.84 -13.43
CA TYR A 84 2.12 8.23 -12.63
C TYR A 84 2.38 6.76 -12.25
N TYR A 85 1.62 6.30 -11.26
CA TYR A 85 1.60 4.94 -10.74
C TYR A 85 0.16 4.46 -10.60
N VAL A 86 -0.07 3.16 -10.78
CA VAL A 86 -1.37 2.53 -10.58
C VAL A 86 -1.26 1.47 -9.48
N ILE A 87 -1.92 1.70 -8.36
CA ILE A 87 -1.99 0.75 -7.25
C ILE A 87 -3.33 0.04 -7.30
N VAL A 88 -3.30 -1.29 -7.23
CA VAL A 88 -4.51 -2.13 -7.25
C VAL A 88 -4.69 -2.77 -5.87
N LYS A 89 -5.90 -2.63 -5.31
CA LYS A 89 -6.38 -3.45 -4.20
C LYS A 89 -6.91 -4.76 -4.76
N ARG A 90 -6.37 -5.90 -4.33
CA ARG A 90 -6.86 -7.23 -4.71
C ARG A 90 -6.96 -8.15 -3.50
N LYS A 91 -7.78 -9.19 -3.62
CA LYS A 91 -7.91 -10.24 -2.59
C LYS A 91 -7.28 -11.52 -3.12
N ARG A 92 -6.14 -11.90 -2.57
CA ARG A 92 -5.51 -13.19 -2.86
C ARG A 92 -6.27 -14.29 -2.12
N THR A 93 -6.72 -15.31 -2.84
CA THR A 93 -7.51 -16.45 -2.30
C THR A 93 -6.67 -17.72 -2.12
N SER A 94 -5.50 -17.79 -2.75
CA SER A 94 -4.55 -18.89 -2.63
C SER A 94 -3.12 -18.38 -2.83
N PRO A 95 -2.11 -18.94 -2.14
CA PRO A 95 -0.69 -18.67 -2.42
C PRO A 95 -0.26 -19.05 -3.85
N THR A 96 -1.00 -19.94 -4.51
CA THR A 96 -0.60 -20.57 -5.80
C THR A 96 -1.39 -20.10 -7.02
N LYS A 97 -2.43 -19.27 -6.86
CA LYS A 97 -3.20 -18.70 -7.98
C LYS A 97 -3.23 -17.18 -7.88
N SER A 98 -2.62 -16.53 -8.88
CA SER A 98 -2.72 -15.09 -9.14
C SER A 98 -4.02 -14.75 -9.86
#